data_AF-A0A961P8Y3-F1
#
_entry.id   AF-A0A961P8Y3-F1
#
_cell.length_a   1.000
_cell.length_b   1.000
_cell.length_c   1.000
_cell.angle_alpha   90.00
_cell.angle_beta   90.00
_cell.angle_gamma   90.00
#
_symmetry.space_group_name_H-M   'P 1'
#
loop_
_entity.id
_entity.type
_entity.pdbx_description
1 polymer ?
#
loop_
_entity_poly.entity_id
_entity_poly.type
_entity_poly.pdbx_seq_one_letter_code
_entity_poly.pdbx_strand_id
1 'polypeptide(L)'
;GEGERDEAPMLYIGEEVGTGHGPEVDIALDPLEGTTLTAKDMPNALTVIAMAPRGTMLHAPDVYMEKLAIGPGYPVDVVSLKMSPSERVTALAKARGCKPDDITVCVLERPRHEEMIAELRATGCAIRLITDGDVAGVIHTAEAHRTGIDMYMGSGGAPEGVLGAAALKCMGGQMWGQLLFRNDDERGRAAKAGITDLDKIYTRDELVTADVIFSATGVTDGSVVSGLKHEPGWIEAETLLMRSKSGSVRRIHYRTPTSSVNS
;
A
#
# COMPACT_ATOMS: atom_id res chain seq x y z
N GLY A 1 7.81 -6.40 -7.96
CA GLY A 1 7.95 -5.88 -9.32
C GLY A 1 6.75 -6.32 -10.12
N GLU A 2 6.85 -6.31 -11.44
CA GLU A 2 5.72 -6.52 -12.37
C GLU A 2 5.22 -7.98 -12.45
N GLY A 3 5.95 -8.94 -11.88
CA GLY A 3 5.57 -10.35 -11.89
C GLY A 3 6.78 -11.28 -11.94
N GLU A 4 6.52 -12.55 -12.22
CA GLU A 4 7.56 -13.55 -12.44
C GLU A 4 8.31 -13.28 -13.76
N ARG A 5 9.56 -13.78 -13.87
CA ARG A 5 10.42 -13.54 -15.05
C ARG A 5 9.79 -13.95 -16.38
N ASP A 6 8.96 -14.99 -16.38
CA ASP A 6 8.31 -15.50 -17.58
C ASP A 6 7.09 -14.63 -18.00
N GLU A 7 6.57 -13.81 -17.09
CA GLU A 7 5.37 -12.99 -17.27
C GLU A 7 5.70 -11.50 -17.47
N ALA A 8 6.82 -11.03 -16.89
CA ALA A 8 7.26 -9.64 -16.94
C ALA A 8 8.62 -9.50 -17.65
N PRO A 9 8.71 -8.76 -18.78
CA PRO A 9 9.97 -8.59 -19.50
C PRO A 9 10.96 -7.64 -18.80
N MET A 10 10.47 -6.81 -17.87
CA MET A 10 11.25 -5.83 -17.10
C MET A 10 10.68 -5.74 -15.69
N LEU A 11 11.55 -5.38 -14.74
CA LEU A 11 11.27 -5.27 -13.31
C LEU A 11 10.62 -6.54 -12.73
N TYR A 12 11.04 -7.70 -13.23
CA TYR A 12 10.57 -9.00 -12.76
C TYR A 12 11.16 -9.36 -11.39
N ILE A 13 10.50 -10.26 -10.69
CA ILE A 13 10.95 -10.73 -9.37
C ILE A 13 12.35 -11.36 -9.48
N GLY A 14 13.30 -10.80 -8.74
CA GLY A 14 14.70 -11.25 -8.73
C GLY A 14 15.61 -10.61 -9.77
N GLU A 15 15.11 -9.65 -10.57
CA GLU A 15 15.97 -8.87 -11.46
C GLU A 15 16.99 -8.03 -10.69
N GLU A 16 18.25 -8.06 -11.12
CA GLU A 16 19.31 -7.21 -10.59
C GLU A 16 19.26 -5.82 -11.24
N VAL A 17 19.17 -4.77 -10.43
CA VAL A 17 19.08 -3.38 -10.89
C VAL A 17 20.10 -2.49 -10.18
N GLY A 18 20.35 -1.30 -10.75
CA GLY A 18 21.33 -0.34 -10.24
C GLY A 18 22.69 -0.45 -10.93
N THR A 19 23.67 0.29 -10.43
CA THR A 19 25.03 0.35 -11.03
C THR A 19 25.94 -0.79 -10.61
N GLY A 20 25.48 -1.67 -9.71
CA GLY A 20 26.31 -2.69 -9.05
C GLY A 20 27.24 -2.14 -7.96
N HIS A 21 27.15 -0.85 -7.64
CA HIS A 21 27.95 -0.21 -6.59
C HIS A 21 27.07 0.25 -5.41
N GLY A 22 27.39 -0.22 -4.21
CA GLY A 22 26.67 0.14 -2.99
C GLY A 22 26.27 -1.09 -2.16
N PRO A 23 25.52 -0.90 -1.06
CA PRO A 23 24.97 -2.01 -0.30
C PRO A 23 23.88 -2.74 -1.10
N GLU A 24 23.78 -4.05 -0.90
CA GLU A 24 22.66 -4.83 -1.42
C GLU A 24 21.36 -4.44 -0.70
N VAL A 25 20.29 -4.32 -1.49
CA VAL A 25 18.97 -3.89 -1.03
C VAL A 25 17.88 -4.75 -1.66
N ASP A 26 16.80 -4.94 -0.93
CA ASP A 26 15.53 -5.38 -1.50
C ASP A 26 14.77 -4.16 -2.03
N ILE A 27 14.12 -4.32 -3.18
CA ILE A 27 13.31 -3.29 -3.81
C ILE A 27 11.92 -3.87 -4.06
N ALA A 28 10.93 -3.23 -3.46
CA ALA A 28 9.53 -3.40 -3.83
C ALA A 28 9.12 -2.18 -4.65
N LEU A 29 8.42 -2.38 -5.75
CA LEU A 29 8.01 -1.29 -6.63
C LEU A 29 6.69 -1.63 -7.30
N ASP A 30 5.96 -0.56 -7.61
CA ASP A 30 4.80 -0.53 -8.49
C ASP A 30 4.99 0.71 -9.38
N PRO A 31 5.47 0.54 -10.63
CA PRO A 31 5.74 1.63 -11.56
C PRO A 31 4.49 2.48 -11.82
N LEU A 32 3.30 1.87 -11.81
CA LEU A 32 2.04 2.54 -12.05
C LEU A 32 0.91 1.87 -11.27
N GLU A 33 0.77 2.30 -10.02
CA GLU A 33 -0.33 1.93 -9.18
C GLU A 33 -1.62 2.57 -9.72
N GLY A 34 -2.60 1.72 -10.03
CA GLY A 34 -3.85 2.17 -10.63
C GLY A 34 -3.74 2.50 -12.12
N THR A 35 -3.25 1.57 -12.94
CA THR A 35 -3.24 1.69 -14.42
C THR A 35 -4.60 2.11 -15.01
N THR A 36 -5.70 1.53 -14.50
CA THR A 36 -7.07 1.94 -14.87
C THR A 36 -7.40 3.36 -14.43
N LEU A 37 -6.89 3.79 -13.27
CA LEU A 37 -7.09 5.14 -12.78
C LEU A 37 -6.42 6.15 -13.72
N THR A 38 -5.15 5.91 -14.07
CA THR A 38 -4.42 6.73 -15.04
C THR A 38 -5.11 6.76 -16.40
N ALA A 39 -5.52 5.61 -16.92
CA ALA A 39 -6.16 5.52 -18.24
C ALA A 39 -7.49 6.27 -18.33
N LYS A 40 -8.14 6.53 -17.20
CA LYS A 40 -9.46 7.19 -17.12
C LYS A 40 -9.42 8.55 -16.41
N ASP A 41 -8.23 9.08 -16.13
CA ASP A 41 -8.03 10.30 -15.33
C ASP A 41 -8.82 10.29 -14.00
N MET A 42 -8.85 9.12 -13.36
CA MET A 42 -9.44 8.96 -12.04
C MET A 42 -8.38 9.27 -10.96
N PRO A 43 -8.80 9.76 -9.80
CA PRO A 43 -7.88 10.23 -8.77
C PRO A 43 -7.09 9.09 -8.12
N ASN A 44 -5.94 9.46 -7.54
CA ASN A 44 -5.04 8.64 -6.71
C ASN A 44 -4.16 7.61 -7.45
N ALA A 45 -3.91 7.74 -8.75
CA ALA A 45 -2.88 6.94 -9.40
C ALA A 45 -1.48 7.39 -8.94
N LEU A 46 -0.59 6.43 -8.64
CA LEU A 46 0.75 6.70 -8.10
C LEU A 46 1.84 5.95 -8.86
N THR A 47 3.07 6.45 -8.81
CA THR A 47 4.26 5.62 -8.99
C THR A 47 4.90 5.40 -7.62
N VAL A 48 5.27 4.16 -7.29
CA VAL A 48 5.68 3.78 -5.93
C VAL A 48 6.93 2.91 -5.93
N ILE A 49 7.85 3.21 -5.01
CA ILE A 49 9.03 2.39 -4.75
C ILE A 49 9.38 2.39 -3.26
N ALA A 50 9.81 1.23 -2.76
CA ALA A 50 10.35 1.04 -1.43
C ALA A 50 11.68 0.29 -1.49
N MET A 51 12.63 0.67 -0.63
CA MET A 51 13.95 0.07 -0.55
C MET A 51 14.35 -0.20 0.90
N ALA A 52 14.84 -1.41 1.17
CA ALA A 52 15.31 -1.84 2.49
C ALA A 52 16.56 -2.72 2.34
N PRO A 53 17.33 -2.99 3.41
CA PRO A 53 18.45 -3.93 3.33
C PRO A 53 18.04 -5.30 2.75
N ARG A 54 18.97 -5.97 2.06
CA ARG A 54 18.74 -7.29 1.47
C ARG A 54 18.18 -8.31 2.49
N GLY A 55 17.14 -9.06 2.09
CA GLY A 55 16.50 -10.09 2.90
C GLY A 55 15.58 -9.57 4.01
N THR A 56 15.15 -8.31 3.93
CA THR A 56 14.33 -7.69 4.99
C THR A 56 12.93 -7.31 4.56
N MET A 57 12.60 -7.47 3.28
CA MET A 57 11.22 -7.45 2.81
C MET A 57 10.71 -8.88 2.61
N LEU A 58 9.45 -9.14 2.93
CA LEU A 58 8.81 -10.39 2.56
C LEU A 58 8.90 -10.56 1.04
N HIS A 59 9.49 -11.66 0.60
CA HIS A 59 9.51 -12.03 -0.81
C HIS A 59 8.11 -12.57 -1.19
N ALA A 60 7.16 -11.66 -1.35
CA ALA A 60 5.77 -12.01 -1.58
C ALA A 60 5.64 -12.70 -2.96
N PRO A 61 5.10 -13.93 -3.03
CA PRO A 61 4.74 -14.52 -4.31
C PRO A 61 3.60 -13.71 -4.94
N ASP A 62 3.44 -13.83 -6.25
CA ASP A 62 2.35 -13.19 -6.98
C ASP A 62 1.00 -13.89 -6.68
N VAL A 63 0.45 -13.59 -5.51
CA VAL A 63 -0.82 -14.09 -4.97
C VAL A 63 -1.60 -12.94 -4.34
N TYR A 64 -2.85 -13.18 -3.97
CA TYR A 64 -3.62 -12.22 -3.18
C TYR A 64 -3.17 -12.22 -1.71
N MET A 65 -3.38 -11.10 -1.02
CA MET A 65 -3.21 -10.94 0.42
C MET A 65 -4.46 -10.27 0.99
N GLU A 66 -5.06 -10.84 2.03
CA GLU A 66 -6.01 -10.12 2.88
C GLU A 66 -5.24 -9.11 3.72
N LYS A 67 -5.67 -7.86 3.71
CA LYS A 67 -5.00 -6.71 4.31
C LYS A 67 -5.96 -6.03 5.29
N LEU A 68 -5.43 -5.69 6.45
CA LEU A 68 -6.06 -4.82 7.44
C LEU A 68 -5.04 -3.77 7.84
N ALA A 69 -5.39 -2.49 7.74
CA ALA A 69 -4.50 -1.39 8.14
C ALA A 69 -5.24 -0.29 8.88
N ILE A 70 -4.57 0.30 9.87
CA ILE A 70 -5.02 1.47 10.64
C ILE A 70 -3.87 2.45 10.85
N GLY A 71 -4.22 3.72 11.04
CA GLY A 71 -3.26 4.80 11.30
C GLY A 71 -2.51 4.69 12.63
N PRO A 72 -1.54 5.59 12.88
CA PRO A 72 -0.82 5.68 14.15
C PRO A 72 -1.73 6.17 15.29
N GLY A 73 -1.24 6.05 16.52
CA GLY A 73 -1.92 6.60 17.71
C GLY A 73 -2.88 5.65 18.42
N TYR A 74 -3.08 4.44 17.89
CA TYR A 74 -3.87 3.39 18.54
C TYR A 74 -3.00 2.40 19.30
N PRO A 75 -3.51 1.75 20.37
CA PRO A 75 -2.85 0.62 21.02
C PRO A 75 -2.51 -0.49 20.02
N VAL A 76 -1.37 -1.15 20.23
CA VAL A 76 -0.96 -2.30 19.42
C VAL A 76 -2.02 -3.40 19.49
N ASP A 77 -2.33 -4.00 18.34
CA ASP A 77 -3.31 -5.09 18.19
C ASP A 77 -4.74 -4.72 18.65
N VAL A 78 -5.11 -3.43 18.60
CA VAL A 78 -6.48 -2.96 18.84
C VAL A 78 -7.49 -3.63 17.90
N VAL A 79 -7.06 -4.00 16.70
CA VAL A 79 -7.81 -4.78 15.71
C VAL A 79 -6.97 -5.96 15.24
N SER A 80 -7.62 -7.01 14.73
CA SER A 80 -6.95 -8.21 14.23
C SER A 80 -7.69 -8.78 13.03
N LEU A 81 -6.98 -9.47 12.13
CA LEU A 81 -7.60 -10.25 11.05
C LEU A 81 -8.48 -11.39 11.58
N LYS A 82 -8.30 -11.83 12.83
CA LYS A 82 -9.17 -12.84 13.45
C LYS A 82 -10.55 -12.31 13.86
N MET A 83 -10.70 -10.99 13.96
CA MET A 83 -11.98 -10.34 14.24
C MET A 83 -12.82 -10.25 12.97
N SER A 84 -14.14 -10.27 13.12
CA SER A 84 -15.04 -9.93 12.02
C SER A 84 -14.88 -8.44 11.62
N PRO A 85 -15.21 -8.06 10.38
CA PRO A 85 -15.25 -6.65 9.97
C PRO A 85 -16.00 -5.72 10.95
N SER A 86 -17.16 -6.14 11.47
CA SER A 86 -17.93 -5.35 12.45
C SER A 86 -17.20 -5.15 13.77
N GLU A 87 -16.54 -6.21 14.27
CA GLU A 87 -15.76 -6.17 15.50
C GLU A 87 -14.58 -5.21 15.36
N ARG A 88 -13.89 -5.23 14.20
CA ARG A 88 -12.77 -4.32 13.90
C ARG A 88 -13.22 -2.85 13.94
N VAL A 89 -14.34 -2.51 13.30
CA VAL A 89 -14.91 -1.15 13.33
C VAL A 89 -15.25 -0.73 14.76
N THR A 90 -15.93 -1.58 15.51
CA THR A 90 -16.34 -1.29 16.90
C THR A 90 -15.13 -1.10 17.81
N ALA A 91 -14.10 -1.93 17.66
CA ALA A 91 -12.86 -1.83 18.43
C ALA A 91 -12.09 -0.54 18.12
N LEU A 92 -11.97 -0.17 16.85
CA LEU A 92 -11.31 1.09 16.46
C LEU A 92 -12.09 2.31 16.96
N ALA A 93 -13.43 2.32 16.81
CA ALA A 93 -14.28 3.39 17.31
C ALA A 93 -14.12 3.59 18.83
N LYS A 94 -14.12 2.50 19.59
CA LYS A 94 -13.88 2.52 21.04
C LYS A 94 -12.51 3.09 21.38
N ALA A 95 -11.46 2.70 20.65
CA ALA A 95 -10.10 3.21 20.89
C ALA A 95 -9.94 4.69 20.52
N ARG A 96 -10.67 5.15 19.50
CA ARG A 96 -10.74 6.56 19.11
C ARG A 96 -11.60 7.40 20.07
N GLY A 97 -12.50 6.77 20.82
CA GLY A 97 -13.48 7.45 21.68
C GLY A 97 -14.67 8.03 20.91
N CYS A 98 -15.01 7.43 19.77
CA CYS A 98 -16.13 7.84 18.91
C CYS A 98 -17.12 6.68 18.72
N LYS A 99 -18.17 6.90 17.91
CA LYS A 99 -19.11 5.83 17.54
C LYS A 99 -18.68 5.14 16.25
N PRO A 100 -19.19 3.93 15.95
CA PRO A 100 -18.92 3.23 14.69
C PRO A 100 -19.25 4.03 13.42
N ASP A 101 -20.29 4.87 13.45
CA ASP A 101 -20.69 5.75 12.33
C ASP A 101 -19.73 6.92 12.08
N ASP A 102 -18.82 7.21 13.02
CA ASP A 102 -17.72 8.16 12.84
C ASP A 102 -16.47 7.53 12.20
N ILE A 103 -16.48 6.21 11.94
CA ILE A 103 -15.37 5.50 11.30
C ILE A 103 -15.60 5.41 9.80
N THR A 104 -14.55 5.69 9.02
CA THR A 104 -14.55 5.46 7.57
C THR A 104 -13.61 4.32 7.19
N VAL A 105 -14.15 3.29 6.53
CA VAL A 105 -13.39 2.13 6.04
C VAL A 105 -13.20 2.23 4.52
N CYS A 106 -11.97 2.13 4.06
CA CYS A 106 -11.62 2.03 2.64
C CYS A 106 -11.55 0.56 2.21
N VAL A 107 -12.23 0.24 1.10
CA VAL A 107 -12.34 -1.13 0.56
C VAL A 107 -12.27 -1.09 -0.97
N LEU A 108 -11.56 -2.03 -1.59
CA LEU A 108 -11.63 -2.20 -3.05
C LEU A 108 -13.02 -2.67 -3.49
N GLU A 109 -13.62 -2.01 -4.47
CA GLU A 109 -14.91 -2.41 -5.05
C GLU A 109 -14.73 -3.65 -5.93
N ARG A 110 -14.96 -4.82 -5.34
CA ARG A 110 -14.82 -6.12 -6.01
C ARG A 110 -15.93 -7.06 -5.52
N PRO A 111 -16.42 -7.99 -6.36
CA PRO A 111 -17.40 -9.00 -5.95
C PRO A 111 -16.97 -9.79 -4.70
N ARG A 112 -15.68 -10.12 -4.60
CA ARG A 112 -15.10 -10.83 -3.45
C ARG A 112 -15.17 -10.06 -2.11
N HIS A 113 -15.56 -8.79 -2.10
CA HIS A 113 -15.72 -7.98 -0.89
C HIS A 113 -17.18 -7.67 -0.54
N GLU A 114 -18.15 -8.17 -1.30
CA GLU A 114 -19.57 -7.83 -1.11
C GLU A 114 -20.09 -8.22 0.28
N GLU A 115 -19.72 -9.40 0.80
CA GLU A 115 -20.10 -9.84 2.14
C GLU A 115 -19.52 -8.93 3.23
N MET A 116 -18.22 -8.61 3.14
CA MET A 116 -17.55 -7.68 4.04
C MET A 116 -18.20 -6.29 3.99
N ILE A 117 -18.50 -5.78 2.79
CA ILE A 117 -19.15 -4.48 2.60
C ILE A 117 -20.55 -4.48 3.22
N ALA A 118 -21.32 -5.56 3.06
CA ALA A 118 -22.64 -5.68 3.66
C ALA A 118 -22.56 -5.68 5.20
N GLU A 119 -21.60 -6.41 5.76
CA GLU A 119 -21.34 -6.43 7.21
C GLU A 119 -20.92 -5.04 7.72
N LEU A 120 -19.99 -4.36 7.04
CA LEU A 120 -19.55 -3.01 7.40
C LEU A 120 -20.73 -2.02 7.38
N ARG A 121 -21.60 -2.08 6.36
CA ARG A 121 -22.81 -1.24 6.28
C ARG A 121 -23.73 -1.45 7.48
N ALA A 122 -23.82 -2.66 8.04
CA ALA A 122 -24.64 -2.95 9.21
C ALA A 122 -24.12 -2.27 10.49
N THR A 123 -22.85 -1.87 10.55
CA THR A 123 -22.28 -1.12 11.68
C THR A 123 -22.64 0.37 11.67
N GLY A 124 -23.05 0.90 10.52
CA GLY A 124 -23.26 2.34 10.29
C GLY A 124 -22.02 3.13 9.90
N CYS A 125 -20.83 2.50 9.84
CA CYS A 125 -19.60 3.18 9.39
C CYS A 125 -19.71 3.67 7.94
N ALA A 126 -19.00 4.75 7.62
CA ALA A 126 -18.84 5.18 6.24
C ALA A 126 -17.92 4.20 5.48
N ILE A 127 -18.18 3.99 4.19
CA ILE A 127 -17.34 3.15 3.32
C ILE A 127 -16.86 3.97 2.13
N ARG A 128 -15.54 4.06 1.96
CA ARG A 128 -14.91 4.57 0.75
C ARG A 128 -14.58 3.38 -0.16
N LEU A 129 -15.43 3.16 -1.15
CA LEU A 129 -15.13 2.22 -2.23
C LEU A 129 -14.12 2.85 -3.20
N ILE A 130 -13.05 2.11 -3.49
CA ILE A 130 -12.04 2.47 -4.49
C ILE A 130 -12.01 1.40 -5.58
N THR A 131 -11.88 1.80 -6.85
CA THR A 131 -11.84 0.83 -7.95
C THR A 131 -10.48 0.19 -8.07
N ASP A 132 -9.40 0.90 -7.77
CA ASP A 132 -8.04 0.40 -7.78
C ASP A 132 -7.23 1.16 -6.73
N GLY A 133 -6.00 0.71 -6.50
CA GLY A 133 -5.02 1.44 -5.71
C GLY A 133 -5.11 1.22 -4.20
N ASP A 134 -4.83 -0.01 -3.77
CA ASP A 134 -4.85 -0.35 -2.34
C ASP A 134 -3.57 0.07 -1.59
N VAL A 135 -2.46 0.36 -2.28
CA VAL A 135 -1.29 0.99 -1.66
C VAL A 135 -1.67 2.40 -1.20
N ALA A 136 -2.30 3.19 -2.07
CA ALA A 136 -2.87 4.48 -1.69
C ALA A 136 -3.91 4.33 -0.56
N GLY A 137 -4.81 3.34 -0.68
CA GLY A 137 -5.79 2.98 0.35
C GLY A 137 -5.19 2.77 1.75
N VAL A 138 -4.09 2.01 1.84
CA VAL A 138 -3.36 1.78 3.09
C VAL A 138 -2.69 3.05 3.60
N ILE A 139 -2.02 3.82 2.72
CA ILE A 139 -1.36 5.09 3.10
C ILE A 139 -2.39 6.08 3.67
N HIS A 140 -3.60 6.11 3.12
CA HIS A 140 -4.64 7.03 3.58
C HIS A 140 -4.92 6.90 5.08
N THR A 141 -4.81 5.68 5.63
CA THR A 141 -5.07 5.42 7.06
C THR A 141 -4.08 6.15 7.99
N ALA A 142 -2.83 6.35 7.55
CA ALA A 142 -1.82 7.07 8.33
C ALA A 142 -2.05 8.59 8.37
N GLU A 143 -2.79 9.13 7.39
CA GLU A 143 -3.16 10.53 7.30
C GLU A 143 -4.68 10.70 7.38
N ALA A 144 -5.37 9.93 8.22
CA ALA A 144 -6.83 9.95 8.37
C ALA A 144 -7.40 11.37 8.55
N HIS A 145 -6.67 12.28 9.22
CA HIS A 145 -7.05 13.69 9.40
C HIS A 145 -7.12 14.49 8.09
N ARG A 146 -6.34 14.09 7.07
CA ARG A 146 -6.31 14.70 5.73
C ARG A 146 -7.22 13.96 4.76
N THR A 147 -7.26 12.63 4.84
CA THR A 147 -7.88 11.75 3.84
C THR A 147 -9.32 11.36 4.20
N GLY A 148 -9.67 11.47 5.48
CA GLY A 148 -10.94 11.01 6.03
C GLY A 148 -11.06 9.48 6.12
N ILE A 149 -9.98 8.71 5.94
CA ILE A 149 -10.01 7.24 5.97
C ILE A 149 -9.31 6.76 7.24
N ASP A 150 -10.03 6.04 8.10
CA ASP A 150 -9.52 5.57 9.39
C ASP A 150 -8.93 4.16 9.31
N MET A 151 -9.46 3.33 8.41
CA MET A 151 -9.10 1.93 8.27
C MET A 151 -9.15 1.49 6.80
N TYR A 152 -8.27 0.58 6.41
CA TYR A 152 -8.37 -0.17 5.16
C TYR A 152 -8.68 -1.64 5.47
N MET A 153 -9.61 -2.24 4.73
CA MET A 153 -9.89 -3.67 4.78
C MET A 153 -10.08 -4.24 3.36
N GLY A 154 -9.60 -5.45 3.14
CA GLY A 154 -9.90 -6.22 1.94
C GLY A 154 -8.70 -6.99 1.40
N SER A 155 -8.92 -7.67 0.28
CA SER A 155 -7.89 -8.45 -0.42
C SER A 155 -7.45 -7.79 -1.73
N GLY A 156 -6.14 -7.76 -1.95
CA GLY A 156 -5.46 -7.24 -3.14
C GLY A 156 -4.10 -7.91 -3.31
N GLY A 157 -3.27 -7.47 -4.26
CA GLY A 157 -2.01 -8.16 -4.54
C GLY A 157 -1.06 -8.16 -3.33
N ALA A 158 -0.37 -9.28 -3.10
CA ALA A 158 0.58 -9.43 -2.00
C ALA A 158 1.79 -8.48 -2.10
N PRO A 159 2.40 -8.23 -3.29
CA PRO A 159 3.47 -7.24 -3.45
C PRO A 159 3.06 -5.83 -2.97
N GLU A 160 1.84 -5.40 -3.29
CA GLU A 160 1.25 -4.13 -2.85
C GLU A 160 1.02 -4.11 -1.34
N GLY A 161 0.78 -5.28 -0.73
CA GLY A 161 0.76 -5.45 0.72
C GLY A 161 2.11 -5.11 1.38
N VAL A 162 3.22 -5.52 0.76
CA VAL A 162 4.58 -5.19 1.22
C VAL A 162 4.87 -3.70 1.05
N LEU A 163 4.43 -3.09 -0.06
CA LEU A 163 4.52 -1.63 -0.27
C LEU A 163 3.72 -0.84 0.77
N GLY A 164 2.48 -1.25 1.05
CA GLY A 164 1.65 -0.65 2.10
C GLY A 164 2.30 -0.76 3.48
N ALA A 165 2.88 -1.91 3.80
CA ALA A 165 3.61 -2.12 5.06
C ALA A 165 4.87 -1.23 5.15
N ALA A 166 5.62 -1.10 4.05
CA ALA A 166 6.77 -0.21 3.97
C ALA A 166 6.39 1.26 4.23
N ALA A 167 5.29 1.73 3.64
CA ALA A 167 4.78 3.07 3.86
C ALA A 167 4.38 3.30 5.33
N LEU A 168 3.56 2.40 5.91
CA LEU A 168 3.15 2.49 7.31
C LEU A 168 4.31 2.30 8.30
N LYS A 169 5.40 1.66 7.90
CA LYS A 169 6.60 1.57 8.74
C LYS A 169 7.30 2.92 8.83
N CYS A 170 7.16 3.75 7.79
CA CYS A 170 7.66 5.12 7.79
C CYS A 170 6.74 6.11 8.50
N MET A 171 5.42 5.99 8.28
CA MET A 171 4.42 6.94 8.79
C MET A 171 3.91 6.61 10.20
N GLY A 172 4.20 5.39 10.67
CA GLY A 172 3.52 4.81 11.82
C GLY A 172 2.18 4.18 11.43
N GLY A 173 1.52 3.58 12.41
CA GLY A 173 0.30 2.79 12.21
C GLY A 173 0.56 1.31 12.32
N GLN A 174 -0.46 0.53 11.98
CA GLN A 174 -0.45 -0.93 12.11
C GLN A 174 -1.05 -1.54 10.86
N MET A 175 -0.49 -2.66 10.44
CA MET A 175 -0.99 -3.43 9.31
C MET A 175 -0.78 -4.92 9.56
N TRP A 176 -1.73 -5.71 9.08
CA TRP A 176 -1.65 -7.15 9.05
C TRP A 176 -1.98 -7.64 7.64
N GLY A 177 -1.26 -8.67 7.21
CA GLY A 177 -1.42 -9.31 5.92
C GLY A 177 -1.50 -10.83 6.07
N GLN A 178 -2.43 -11.49 5.39
CA GLN A 178 -2.47 -12.95 5.27
C GLN A 178 -2.50 -13.32 3.79
N LEU A 179 -1.57 -14.16 3.35
CA LEU A 179 -1.50 -14.60 1.96
C LEU A 179 -2.66 -15.55 1.64
N LEU A 180 -3.26 -15.38 0.45
CA LEU A 180 -4.40 -16.13 -0.01
C LEU A 180 -4.01 -16.98 -1.23
N PHE A 181 -4.03 -18.29 -1.05
CA PHE A 181 -3.66 -19.27 -2.08
C PHE A 181 -4.91 -19.96 -2.64
N ARG A 182 -5.14 -19.80 -3.93
CA ARG A 182 -6.35 -20.26 -4.65
C ARG A 182 -6.22 -21.68 -5.19
N ASN A 183 -5.00 -22.16 -5.41
CA ASN A 183 -4.72 -23.46 -5.99
C ASN A 183 -3.34 -23.99 -5.56
N ASP A 184 -3.03 -25.24 -5.92
CA ASP A 184 -1.78 -25.89 -5.54
C ASP A 184 -0.54 -25.26 -6.20
N ASP A 185 -0.69 -24.64 -7.37
CA ASP A 185 0.40 -23.94 -8.04
C ASP A 185 0.84 -22.72 -7.22
N GLU A 186 -0.12 -21.93 -6.72
CA GLU A 186 0.13 -20.81 -5.80
C GLU A 186 0.75 -21.27 -4.48
N ARG A 187 0.29 -22.40 -3.93
CA ARG A 187 0.90 -23.01 -2.73
C ARG A 187 2.34 -23.44 -3.01
N GLY A 188 2.63 -23.95 -4.21
CA GLY A 188 3.97 -24.29 -4.68
C GLY A 188 4.90 -23.06 -4.78
N ARG A 189 4.36 -21.91 -5.20
CA ARG A 189 5.11 -20.63 -5.21
C ARG A 189 5.48 -20.17 -3.79
N ALA A 190 4.62 -20.40 -2.80
CA ALA A 190 4.90 -20.06 -1.40
C ALA A 190 6.18 -20.74 -0.88
N ALA A 191 6.35 -22.04 -1.17
CA ALA A 191 7.53 -22.79 -0.74
C ALA A 191 8.83 -22.24 -1.35
N LYS A 192 8.81 -21.83 -2.63
CA LYS A 192 9.96 -21.19 -3.30
C LYS A 192 10.31 -19.83 -2.69
N ALA A 193 9.32 -19.12 -2.16
CA ALA A 193 9.48 -17.88 -1.42
C ALA A 193 9.89 -18.08 0.05
N GLY A 194 10.10 -19.32 0.51
CA GLY A 194 10.47 -19.64 1.89
C GLY A 194 9.30 -19.58 2.88
N ILE A 195 8.06 -19.59 2.39
CA ILE A 195 6.85 -19.53 3.21
C ILE A 195 6.39 -20.95 3.52
N THR A 196 6.49 -21.35 4.79
CA THR A 196 6.13 -22.69 5.25
C THR A 196 4.76 -22.75 5.94
N ASP A 197 4.35 -21.64 6.56
CA ASP A 197 3.04 -21.50 7.19
C ASP A 197 2.15 -20.65 6.28
N LEU A 198 1.23 -21.33 5.58
CA LEU A 198 0.33 -20.72 4.60
C LEU A 198 -0.81 -19.93 5.26
N ASP A 199 -1.06 -20.16 6.55
CA ASP A 199 -2.10 -19.49 7.32
C ASP A 199 -1.52 -18.37 8.21
N LYS A 200 -0.22 -18.08 8.07
CA LYS A 200 0.46 -17.05 8.83
C LYS A 200 -0.15 -15.68 8.56
N ILE A 201 -0.52 -14.99 9.64
CA ILE A 201 -0.78 -13.56 9.65
C ILE A 201 0.54 -12.84 9.90
N TYR A 202 0.98 -12.05 8.94
CA TYR A 202 2.16 -11.20 9.04
C TYR A 202 1.76 -9.84 9.58
N THR A 203 2.44 -9.37 10.62
CA THR A 203 2.40 -7.96 11.01
C THR A 203 3.19 -7.10 10.02
N ARG A 204 2.97 -5.78 10.01
CA ARG A 204 3.77 -4.81 9.27
C ARG A 204 5.27 -5.04 9.43
N ASP A 205 5.71 -5.27 10.66
CA ASP A 205 7.13 -5.44 11.00
C ASP A 205 7.67 -6.84 10.65
N GLU A 206 6.80 -7.78 10.26
CA GLU A 206 7.21 -9.05 9.63
C GLU A 206 7.18 -8.98 8.10
N LEU A 207 6.32 -8.14 7.52
CA LEU A 207 6.32 -7.85 6.08
C LEU A 207 7.57 -7.05 5.67
N VAL A 208 8.04 -6.15 6.54
CA VAL A 208 9.27 -5.37 6.37
C VAL A 208 10.00 -5.33 7.71
N THR A 209 11.06 -6.12 7.87
CA THR A 209 11.70 -6.36 9.17
C THR A 209 12.71 -5.29 9.57
N ALA A 210 13.36 -4.64 8.61
CA ALA A 210 14.35 -3.59 8.86
C ALA A 210 13.85 -2.19 8.49
N ASP A 211 14.71 -1.20 8.70
CA ASP A 211 14.47 0.17 8.24
C ASP A 211 14.29 0.22 6.71
N VAL A 212 13.23 0.88 6.27
CA VAL A 212 12.84 1.08 4.89
C VAL A 212 12.78 2.57 4.52
N ILE A 213 13.09 2.84 3.26
CA ILE A 213 12.86 4.10 2.55
C ILE A 213 11.67 3.86 1.62
N PHE A 214 10.72 4.79 1.59
CA PHE A 214 9.54 4.72 0.72
C PHE A 214 9.41 6.02 -0.06
N SER A 215 9.07 5.93 -1.34
CA SER A 215 8.79 7.08 -2.19
C SER A 215 7.53 6.83 -3.03
N ALA A 216 6.64 7.82 -3.09
CA ALA A 216 5.48 7.80 -3.98
C ALA A 216 5.31 9.17 -4.68
N THR A 217 5.06 9.16 -5.98
CA THR A 217 4.80 10.38 -6.78
C THR A 217 3.42 10.30 -7.41
N GLY A 218 2.68 11.41 -7.39
CA GLY A 218 1.34 11.45 -7.97
C GLY A 218 1.38 11.43 -9.49
N VAL A 219 0.61 10.52 -10.10
CA VAL A 219 0.37 10.48 -11.54
C VAL A 219 -0.88 11.29 -11.86
N THR A 220 -2.00 10.93 -11.24
CA THR A 220 -3.24 11.73 -11.24
C THR A 220 -3.43 12.39 -9.87
N ASP A 221 -4.27 13.42 -9.81
CA ASP A 221 -4.54 14.12 -8.54
C ASP A 221 -5.07 13.16 -7.48
N GLY A 222 -4.46 13.19 -6.29
CA GLY A 222 -4.77 12.26 -5.21
C GLY A 222 -4.87 12.94 -3.85
N SER A 223 -5.41 12.20 -2.88
CA SER A 223 -5.62 12.70 -1.52
C SER A 223 -4.30 12.91 -0.78
N VAL A 224 -3.29 12.11 -1.10
CA VAL A 224 -1.95 12.16 -0.47
C VAL A 224 -1.00 13.04 -1.26
N VAL A 225 -0.88 12.90 -2.57
CA VAL A 225 0.02 13.71 -3.42
C VAL A 225 -0.73 14.22 -4.66
N SER A 226 -0.38 15.41 -5.12
CA SER A 226 -0.91 15.99 -6.35
C SER A 226 -0.40 15.24 -7.58
N GLY A 227 -1.23 15.17 -8.62
CA GLY A 227 -0.87 14.59 -9.90
C GLY A 227 0.11 15.45 -10.67
N LEU A 228 0.65 14.89 -11.75
CA LEU A 228 1.58 15.59 -12.63
C LEU A 228 0.83 16.70 -13.39
N LYS A 229 1.40 17.92 -13.40
CA LYS A 229 0.81 19.07 -14.10
C LYS A 229 1.73 19.55 -15.21
N HIS A 230 1.17 19.70 -16.39
CA HIS A 230 1.84 20.33 -17.53
C HIS A 230 1.50 21.83 -17.56
N GLU A 231 2.51 22.67 -17.51
CA GLU A 231 2.41 24.10 -17.77
C GLU A 231 3.23 24.47 -19.01
N PRO A 232 2.96 25.61 -19.68
CA PRO A 232 3.81 26.10 -20.76
C PRO A 232 5.28 26.22 -20.31
N GLY A 233 6.14 25.35 -20.82
CA GLY A 233 7.57 25.32 -20.51
C GLY A 233 7.96 24.59 -19.22
N TRP A 234 7.01 24.01 -18.47
CA TRP A 234 7.27 23.37 -17.18
C TRP A 234 6.43 22.12 -16.94
N ILE A 235 6.96 21.21 -16.14
CA ILE A 235 6.23 20.10 -15.53
C ILE A 235 6.36 20.20 -14.02
N GLU A 236 5.24 20.07 -13.33
CA GLU A 236 5.19 20.00 -11.87
C GLU A 236 4.81 18.60 -11.40
N ALA A 237 5.45 18.14 -10.33
CA ALA A 237 5.14 16.87 -9.67
C ALA A 237 5.27 17.00 -8.15
N GLU A 238 4.45 16.25 -7.42
CA GLU A 238 4.56 16.11 -5.96
C GLU A 238 4.99 14.69 -5.60
N THR A 239 6.05 14.58 -4.79
CA THR A 239 6.57 13.32 -4.28
C THR A 239 6.53 13.30 -2.76
N LEU A 240 6.03 12.21 -2.19
CA LEU A 240 6.16 11.86 -0.79
C LEU A 240 7.39 10.96 -0.62
N LEU A 241 8.42 11.43 0.11
CA LEU A 241 9.63 10.67 0.43
C LEU A 241 9.74 10.45 1.93
N MET A 242 9.90 9.20 2.35
CA MET A 242 9.84 8.82 3.75
C MET A 242 10.94 7.86 4.17
N ARG A 243 11.35 7.94 5.44
CA ARG A 243 12.39 7.09 6.04
C ARG A 243 11.99 6.66 7.43
N SER A 244 11.73 5.37 7.60
CA SER A 244 11.37 4.76 8.89
C SER A 244 12.43 4.99 9.98
N LYS A 245 13.72 4.79 9.69
CA LYS A 245 14.82 5.01 10.64
C LYS A 245 14.79 6.36 11.36
N SER A 246 14.41 7.42 10.64
CA SER A 246 14.37 8.78 11.19
C SER A 246 12.95 9.27 11.48
N GLY A 247 11.92 8.50 11.14
CA GLY A 247 10.52 8.97 11.12
C GLY A 247 10.28 10.18 10.21
N SER A 248 11.15 10.41 9.22
CA SER A 248 11.07 11.61 8.37
C SER A 248 10.01 11.38 7.30
N VAL A 249 9.06 12.31 7.18
CA VAL A 249 8.09 12.39 6.08
C VAL A 249 8.32 13.72 5.35
N ARG A 250 8.63 13.66 4.05
CA ARG A 250 8.93 14.84 3.23
C ARG A 250 7.99 14.88 2.05
N ARG A 251 7.41 16.05 1.81
CA ARG A 251 6.62 16.35 0.62
C ARG A 251 7.44 17.29 -0.24
N ILE A 252 7.73 16.87 -1.45
CA ILE A 252 8.64 17.56 -2.35
C ILE A 252 7.86 17.97 -3.59
N HIS A 253 7.77 19.27 -3.82
CA HIS A 253 7.22 19.83 -5.04
C HIS A 253 8.37 20.12 -6.00
N TYR A 254 8.37 19.44 -7.14
CA TYR A 254 9.33 19.66 -8.21
C TYR A 254 8.67 20.48 -9.31
N ARG A 255 9.42 21.43 -9.85
CA ARG A 255 9.06 22.17 -11.07
C ARG A 255 10.25 22.11 -12.01
N THR A 256 10.09 21.39 -13.11
CA THR A 256 11.18 21.07 -14.06
C THR A 256 10.89 21.72 -15.40
N PRO A 257 11.84 22.46 -16.01
CA PRO A 257 11.61 23.04 -17.32
C PRO A 257 11.50 21.94 -18.38
N THR A 258 10.52 22.04 -19.28
CA THR A 258 10.48 21.19 -20.47
C THR A 258 11.51 21.71 -21.46
N SER A 259 12.15 20.81 -22.22
CA SER A 259 13.21 21.14 -23.20
C SER A 259 12.78 22.12 -24.32
N SER A 260 11.51 22.51 -24.35
CA SER A 260 10.91 23.49 -25.26
C SER A 260 11.13 24.97 -24.87
N VAL A 261 11.86 25.27 -23.79
CA VAL A 261 12.10 26.67 -23.35
C VAL A 261 13.28 27.35 -24.11
N ASN A 262 14.01 26.62 -24.95
CA ASN A 262 15.14 27.16 -25.75
C ASN A 262 15.04 26.83 -27.25
N SER A 263 13.88 27.07 -27.88
CA SER A 263 13.75 27.10 -29.35
C SER A 263 13.07 28.37 -29.82
#